data_AF-A0A3M1MNL6-F1
#
_entry.id   AF-A0A3M1MNL6-F1
#
_cell.length_a   1.000
_cell.length_b   1.000
_cell.length_c   1.000
_cell.angle_alpha   90.00
_cell.angle_beta   90.00
_cell.angle_gamma   90.00
#
_symmetry.space_group_name_H-M   'P 1'
#
loop_
_entity.id
_entity.type
_entity.pdbx_description
1 polymer ?
#
loop_
_entity_poly.entity_id
_entity_poly.type
_entity_poly.pdbx_seq_one_letter_code
_entity_poly.pdbx_strand_id
1 'polypeptide(L)'
;MSDHATTADAAHGHDEHHGFAHPMPVWQLLAVFFALVALTGLTVYQATFELGSMELVLSLLIATIKATLVILFFMHMIHDKPLNAIVFISSFVFVALFIGFTLMDALSNKEIMEFKEVPPAAPIAAAPAEPH
;
A
#
# COMPACT_ATOMS: atom_id res chain seq x y z
N MET A 1 -27.36 -55.17 -49.70
CA MET A 1 -27.37 -54.63 -48.33
C MET A 1 -26.12 -55.11 -47.63
N SER A 2 -25.15 -54.22 -47.44
CA SER A 2 -23.85 -54.53 -46.84
C SER A 2 -23.75 -53.70 -45.57
N ASP A 3 -23.86 -54.30 -44.39
CA ASP A 3 -23.57 -53.61 -43.12
C ASP A 3 -23.02 -54.61 -42.11
N HIS A 4 -21.70 -54.80 -42.15
CA HIS A 4 -20.92 -55.18 -40.97
C HIS A 4 -19.49 -54.70 -41.16
N ALA A 5 -19.11 -53.66 -40.42
CA ALA A 5 -17.73 -53.29 -40.17
C ALA A 5 -17.65 -52.70 -38.75
N THR A 6 -17.33 -53.56 -37.79
CA THR A 6 -16.71 -53.17 -36.53
C THR A 6 -15.21 -53.25 -36.75
N THR A 7 -14.55 -52.09 -36.78
CA THR A 7 -13.13 -51.89 -36.45
C THR A 7 -13.02 -50.40 -36.09
N ALA A 8 -12.86 -50.06 -34.83
CA ALA A 8 -11.58 -50.02 -34.12
C ALA A 8 -11.23 -48.55 -33.90
N ASP A 9 -11.09 -48.22 -32.62
CA ASP A 9 -10.27 -47.16 -32.05
C ASP A 9 -9.50 -46.28 -33.05
N ALA A 10 -9.99 -45.06 -33.24
CA ALA A 10 -9.13 -43.92 -33.50
C ALA A 10 -9.38 -42.92 -32.37
N ALA A 11 -8.62 -43.12 -31.30
CA ALA A 11 -8.36 -42.12 -30.28
C ALA A 11 -7.88 -40.82 -30.97
N HIS A 12 -8.77 -39.84 -31.06
CA HIS A 12 -8.39 -38.43 -31.06
C HIS A 12 -8.40 -38.05 -29.57
N GLY A 13 -7.29 -38.13 -28.84
CA GLY A 13 -6.01 -37.49 -29.15
C GLY A 13 -6.10 -36.08 -28.61
N HIS A 14 -5.59 -35.87 -27.40
CA HIS A 14 -5.59 -34.62 -26.64
C HIS A 14 -5.41 -33.36 -27.50
N ASP A 15 -6.44 -32.54 -27.58
CA ASP A 15 -6.29 -31.10 -27.80
C ASP A 15 -6.34 -30.39 -26.44
N GLU A 16 -5.37 -30.73 -25.58
CA GLU A 16 -4.99 -29.88 -24.45
C GLU A 16 -4.24 -28.65 -24.99
N HIS A 17 -4.99 -27.70 -25.55
CA HIS A 17 -4.49 -26.33 -25.75
C HIS A 17 -4.43 -25.59 -24.40
N HIS A 18 -3.75 -26.15 -23.41
CA HIS A 18 -3.30 -25.46 -22.19
C HIS A 18 -2.08 -24.60 -22.54
N GLY A 19 -2.29 -23.57 -23.36
CA GLY A 19 -1.19 -22.91 -24.05
C GLY A 19 -1.24 -21.39 -24.10
N PHE A 20 -2.10 -20.71 -23.34
CA PHE A 20 -2.07 -19.25 -23.28
C PHE A 20 -2.39 -18.75 -21.87
N ALA A 21 -1.55 -19.13 -20.90
CA ALA A 21 -1.26 -18.21 -19.81
C ALA A 21 -0.65 -16.98 -20.48
N HIS A 22 -1.46 -15.99 -20.88
CA HIS A 22 -0.98 -14.73 -21.45
C HIS A 22 -0.02 -14.12 -20.43
N PRO A 23 1.30 -14.26 -20.61
CA PRO A 23 2.24 -13.69 -19.67
C PRO A 23 2.08 -12.19 -19.84
N MET A 24 1.85 -11.49 -18.73
CA MET A 24 1.74 -10.05 -18.72
C MET A 24 2.92 -9.48 -19.52
N PRO A 25 2.69 -8.58 -20.49
CA PRO A 25 3.72 -8.21 -21.44
C PRO A 25 4.89 -7.60 -20.68
N VAL A 26 6.06 -8.25 -20.78
CA VAL A 26 7.32 -7.85 -20.10
C VAL A 26 7.67 -6.38 -20.40
N TRP A 27 7.20 -5.86 -21.54
CA TRP A 27 7.30 -4.47 -21.93
C TRP A 27 6.63 -3.50 -20.94
N GLN A 28 5.47 -3.84 -20.37
CA GLN A 28 4.81 -3.00 -19.37
C GLN A 28 5.63 -2.92 -18.08
N LEU A 29 6.18 -4.06 -17.63
CA LEU A 29 7.05 -4.12 -16.47
C LEU A 29 8.31 -3.28 -16.66
N LEU A 30 8.93 -3.35 -17.84
CA LEU A 30 10.10 -2.55 -18.19
C LEU A 30 9.77 -1.06 -18.28
N ALA A 31 8.66 -0.67 -18.91
CA ALA A 31 8.26 0.73 -19.02
C ALA A 31 8.06 1.38 -17.63
N VAL A 32 7.40 0.67 -16.72
CA VAL A 32 7.19 1.14 -15.34
C VAL A 32 8.50 1.14 -14.57
N PHE A 33 9.33 0.12 -14.72
CA PHE A 33 10.66 0.08 -14.10
C PHE A 33 11.47 1.32 -14.46
N PHE A 34 11.55 1.68 -15.74
CA PHE A 34 12.25 2.89 -16.16
C PHE A 34 11.59 4.17 -15.64
N ALA A 35 10.26 4.25 -15.63
CA ALA A 35 9.56 5.39 -15.04
C ALA A 35 9.86 5.54 -13.54
N LEU A 36 9.84 4.45 -12.76
CA LEU A 36 10.16 4.44 -11.33
C LEU A 36 11.61 4.79 -11.06
N VAL A 37 12.55 4.30 -11.88
CA VAL A 37 13.98 4.67 -11.80
C VAL A 37 14.16 6.15 -12.10
N ALA A 38 13.52 6.68 -13.14
CA ALA A 38 13.57 8.11 -13.48
C ALA A 38 13.00 8.98 -12.35
N LEU A 39 11.83 8.61 -11.80
CA LEU A 39 11.25 9.33 -10.66
C LEU A 39 12.11 9.23 -9.40
N THR A 40 12.78 8.10 -9.17
CA THR A 40 13.70 7.94 -8.03
C THR A 40 14.95 8.80 -8.21
N GLY A 41 15.51 8.86 -9.43
CA GLY A 41 16.58 9.78 -9.78
C GLY A 41 16.17 11.23 -9.56
N LEU A 42 14.93 11.59 -9.96
CA LEU A 42 14.36 12.90 -9.71
C LEU A 42 14.19 13.19 -8.21
N THR A 43 13.81 12.21 -7.39
CA THR A 43 13.73 12.38 -5.92
C THR A 43 15.11 12.63 -5.32
N VAL A 44 16.11 11.85 -5.70
CA VAL A 44 17.48 12.03 -5.21
C VAL A 44 18.02 13.38 -5.66
N TYR A 45 17.79 13.76 -6.91
CA TYR A 45 18.18 15.07 -7.44
C TYR A 45 17.47 16.21 -6.71
N GLN A 46 16.16 16.08 -6.49
CA GLN A 46 15.39 17.09 -5.77
C GLN A 46 15.88 17.24 -4.31
N ALA A 47 16.26 16.13 -3.66
CA ALA A 47 16.87 16.16 -2.33
C ALA A 47 18.25 16.84 -2.27
N THR A 48 18.87 17.16 -3.41
CA THR A 48 20.11 17.98 -3.43
C THR A 48 19.84 19.49 -3.44
N PHE A 49 18.59 19.93 -3.62
CA PHE A 49 18.23 21.34 -3.52
C PHE A 49 17.82 21.69 -2.10
N GLU A 50 18.56 22.60 -1.48
CA GLU A 50 18.20 23.19 -0.17
C GLU A 50 17.09 24.24 -0.37
N LEU A 51 15.84 23.78 -0.48
CA LEU A 51 14.62 24.62 -0.57
C LEU A 51 13.91 24.78 0.79
N GLY A 52 14.50 24.33 1.89
CA GLY A 52 13.95 24.47 3.24
C GLY A 52 12.67 23.67 3.42
N SER A 53 11.59 24.29 3.93
CA SER A 53 10.33 23.56 4.24
C SER A 53 9.63 22.99 3.01
N MET A 54 9.91 23.55 1.82
CA MET A 54 9.29 23.08 0.57
C MET A 54 9.83 21.71 0.15
N GLU A 55 11.03 21.31 0.58
CA GLU A 55 11.63 20.00 0.25
C GLU A 55 10.75 18.83 0.68
N LEU A 56 10.17 18.90 1.89
CA LEU A 56 9.31 17.84 2.40
C LEU A 56 8.03 17.70 1.58
N VAL A 57 7.40 18.82 1.24
CA VAL A 57 6.18 18.83 0.42
C VAL A 57 6.47 18.26 -0.96
N LEU A 58 7.57 18.69 -1.57
CA LEU A 58 7.96 18.28 -2.92
C LEU A 58 8.40 16.80 -2.94
N SER A 59 9.10 16.32 -1.91
CA SER A 59 9.46 14.92 -1.73
C SER A 59 8.21 14.03 -1.57
N LEU A 60 7.26 14.45 -0.74
CA LEU A 60 6.01 13.75 -0.51
C LEU A 60 5.13 13.69 -1.78
N LEU A 61 5.10 14.77 -2.56
CA LEU A 61 4.41 14.83 -3.85
C LEU A 61 4.99 13.80 -4.83
N ILE A 62 6.32 13.80 -5.01
CA ILE A 62 6.99 12.85 -5.93
C ILE A 62 6.79 11.41 -5.45
N ALA A 63 6.86 11.16 -4.14
CA ALA A 63 6.58 9.86 -3.56
C ALA A 63 5.13 9.39 -3.83
N THR A 64 4.16 10.30 -3.75
CA THR A 64 2.74 10.02 -4.03
C THR A 64 2.51 9.69 -5.52
N ILE A 65 3.17 10.41 -6.43
CA ILE A 65 3.12 10.13 -7.87
C ILE A 65 3.72 8.75 -8.15
N LYS A 66 4.88 8.44 -7.55
CA LYS A 66 5.52 7.14 -7.66
C LYS A 66 4.59 6.02 -7.18
N ALA A 67 3.96 6.19 -6.01
CA ALA A 67 3.01 5.22 -5.46
C ALA A 67 1.79 5.03 -6.40
N THR A 68 1.23 6.12 -6.93
CA THR A 68 0.12 6.06 -7.90
C THR A 68 0.50 5.28 -9.16
N LEU A 69 1.70 5.51 -9.72
CA LEU A 69 2.21 4.76 -10.87
C LEU A 69 2.39 3.27 -10.56
N VAL A 70 2.89 2.92 -9.38
CA VAL A 70 2.98 1.52 -8.95
C VAL A 70 1.58 0.89 -8.91
N ILE A 71 0.59 1.57 -8.32
CA ILE A 71 -0.76 1.04 -8.21
C ILE A 71 -1.42 0.89 -9.59
N LEU A 72 -1.34 1.90 -10.45
CA LEU A 72 -2.01 1.87 -11.75
C LEU A 72 -1.45 0.78 -12.67
N PHE A 73 -0.13 0.57 -12.65
CA PHE A 73 0.55 -0.29 -13.61
C PHE A 73 0.97 -1.66 -13.06
N PHE A 74 1.50 -1.76 -11.84
CA PHE A 74 1.90 -3.05 -11.25
C PHE A 74 0.71 -3.85 -10.73
N MET A 75 -0.41 -3.21 -10.39
CA MET A 75 -1.66 -3.93 -10.03
C MET A 75 -2.61 -4.17 -11.20
N HIS A 76 -2.10 -4.04 -12.43
CA HIS A 76 -2.81 -4.45 -13.64
C HIS A 76 -4.16 -3.72 -13.84
N MET A 77 -4.29 -2.47 -13.36
CA MET A 77 -5.57 -1.74 -13.38
C MET A 77 -6.11 -1.48 -14.79
N ILE A 78 -5.23 -1.39 -15.79
CA ILE A 78 -5.61 -1.04 -17.16
C ILE A 78 -5.83 -2.25 -18.07
N HIS A 79 -5.52 -3.46 -17.59
CA HIS A 79 -5.69 -4.71 -18.36
C HIS A 79 -6.48 -5.80 -17.60
N ASP A 80 -6.64 -5.71 -16.27
CA ASP A 80 -7.55 -6.58 -15.51
C ASP A 80 -8.95 -5.99 -15.39
N LYS A 81 -9.92 -6.85 -15.09
CA LYS A 81 -11.32 -6.47 -14.84
C LYS A 81 -11.37 -5.27 -13.88
N PRO A 82 -12.11 -4.19 -14.21
CA PRO A 82 -12.17 -2.94 -13.41
C PRO A 82 -12.61 -3.17 -11.96
N LEU A 83 -13.17 -4.33 -11.65
CA LEU A 83 -13.54 -4.79 -10.33
C LEU A 83 -12.33 -4.92 -9.38
N ASN A 84 -11.17 -5.42 -9.86
CA ASN A 84 -9.98 -5.59 -9.02
C ASN A 84 -9.38 -4.24 -8.61
N ALA A 85 -9.42 -3.27 -9.53
CA ALA A 85 -9.04 -1.88 -9.29
C ALA A 85 -9.88 -1.24 -8.18
N ILE A 86 -11.21 -1.41 -8.25
CA ILE A 86 -12.14 -0.84 -7.26
C ILE A 86 -11.89 -1.44 -5.87
N VAL A 87 -11.67 -2.75 -5.77
CA VAL A 87 -11.37 -3.43 -4.49
C VAL A 87 -10.03 -2.99 -3.92
N PHE A 88 -9.01 -2.79 -4.76
CA PHE A 88 -7.73 -2.32 -4.30
C PHE A 88 -7.77 -0.86 -3.82
N ILE A 89 -8.40 0.02 -4.61
CA ILE A 89 -8.59 1.43 -4.23
C ILE A 89 -9.44 1.52 -2.95
N SER A 90 -10.50 0.72 -2.82
CA SER A 90 -11.33 0.71 -1.62
C SER A 90 -10.56 0.24 -0.39
N SER A 91 -9.70 -0.77 -0.52
CA SER A 91 -8.78 -1.19 0.55
C SER A 91 -7.85 -0.06 0.97
N PHE A 92 -7.24 0.63 0.01
CA PHE A 92 -6.33 1.75 0.31
C PHE A 92 -7.05 2.93 0.97
N VAL A 93 -8.25 3.28 0.49
CA VAL A 93 -9.12 4.29 1.11
C VAL A 93 -9.48 3.89 2.54
N PHE A 94 -9.86 2.62 2.76
CA PHE A 94 -10.21 2.13 4.09
C PHE A 94 -9.03 2.20 5.07
N VAL A 95 -7.82 1.85 4.62
CA VAL A 95 -6.58 2.00 5.40
C VAL A 95 -6.30 3.47 5.70
N ALA A 96 -6.41 4.35 4.71
CA ALA A 96 -6.20 5.79 4.90
C ALA A 96 -7.19 6.40 5.91
N LEU A 97 -8.46 6.01 5.83
CA LEU A 97 -9.49 6.40 6.79
C LEU A 97 -9.20 5.86 8.19
N PHE A 98 -8.79 4.59 8.30
CA PHE A 98 -8.44 3.97 9.57
C PHE A 98 -7.27 4.70 10.23
N ILE A 99 -6.17 4.91 9.51
CA ILE A 99 -5.00 5.65 10.01
C ILE A 99 -5.38 7.07 10.40
N GLY A 100 -6.12 7.79 9.56
CA GLY A 100 -6.57 9.15 9.86
C GLY A 100 -7.42 9.22 11.12
N PHE A 101 -8.34 8.28 11.30
CA PHE A 101 -9.18 8.20 12.49
C PHE A 101 -8.36 7.82 13.74
N THR A 102 -7.47 6.84 13.64
CA THR A 102 -6.56 6.44 14.73
C THR A 102 -5.64 7.59 15.15
N LEU A 103 -5.10 8.36 14.20
CA LEU A 103 -4.30 9.54 14.53
C LEU A 103 -5.12 10.62 15.21
N MET A 104 -6.35 10.87 14.75
CA MET A 104 -7.24 11.86 15.37
C MET A 104 -7.63 11.44 16.80
N ASP A 105 -7.90 10.16 17.02
CA ASP A 105 -8.14 9.58 18.34
C ASP A 105 -6.91 9.70 19.24
N ALA A 106 -5.73 9.29 18.76
CA ALA A 106 -4.47 9.41 19.50
C ALA A 106 -4.14 10.86 19.87
N LEU A 107 -4.37 11.80 18.93
CA LEU A 107 -4.15 13.23 19.15
C LEU A 107 -5.17 13.83 20.13
N SER A 108 -6.37 13.26 20.26
CA SER A 108 -7.36 13.69 21.25
C SER A 108 -7.07 13.10 22.63
N ASN A 109 -6.59 11.85 22.68
CA ASN A 109 -6.28 11.15 23.92
C ASN A 109 -4.98 11.65 24.60
N LYS A 110 -4.05 12.29 23.86
CA LYS A 110 -2.81 12.85 24.44
C LYS A 110 -3.08 13.98 25.46
N GLU A 111 -4.08 14.84 25.22
CA GLU A 111 -4.40 15.97 26.12
C GLU A 111 -4.87 15.48 27.49
N ILE A 112 -5.46 14.28 27.56
CA ILE A 112 -5.97 13.68 28.78
C ILE A 112 -4.84 13.03 29.61
N MET A 113 -3.75 12.59 28.96
CA MET A 113 -2.60 11.99 29.65
C MET A 113 -1.65 13.04 30.23
N GLU A 114 -1.48 14.18 29.57
CA GLU A 114 -0.68 15.31 30.06
C GLU A 114 -1.29 15.92 31.35
N PHE A 115 -2.60 15.83 31.53
CA PHE A 115 -3.30 16.25 32.76
C PHE A 115 -3.05 15.31 33.97
N LYS A 116 -2.32 14.20 33.79
CA LYS A 116 -1.99 13.23 34.85
C LYS A 116 -0.49 13.15 35.15
N GLU A 117 0.25 14.25 35.00
CA GLU A 117 1.48 14.42 35.77
C GLU A 117 1.12 14.63 37.24
N VAL A 118 1.12 13.53 38.01
CA VAL A 118 0.91 13.54 39.46
C VAL A 118 2.12 14.23 40.10
N PRO A 119 1.95 15.36 40.83
CA PRO A 119 3.04 16.00 41.55
C PRO A 119 3.74 14.97 42.44
N PRO A 120 5.09 14.98 42.55
CA PRO A 120 5.80 14.04 43.39
C PRO A 120 5.21 14.11 44.80
N ALA A 121 4.79 12.94 45.30
CA ALA A 121 4.10 12.80 46.57
C ALA A 121 4.76 13.69 47.62
N ALA A 122 4.00 14.64 48.16
CA ALA A 122 4.43 15.45 49.27
C ALA A 122 4.99 14.51 50.35
N PRO A 123 6.19 14.77 50.90
CA PRO A 123 6.81 13.89 51.88
C PRO A 123 5.83 13.69 53.04
N ILE A 124 5.39 12.45 53.20
CA ILE A 124 4.48 12.00 54.25
C ILE A 124 5.27 11.94 55.56
N ALA A 125 5.70 13.09 56.09
CA ALA A 125 6.49 13.13 57.34
C ALA A 125 6.50 14.52 57.98
N ALA A 126 5.38 14.92 58.56
CA ALA A 126 5.37 15.79 59.74
C ALA A 126 4.08 15.53 60.51
N ALA A 127 4.04 14.40 61.21
CA ALA A 127 3.04 14.16 62.24
C ALA A 127 3.16 15.26 63.32
N PRO A 128 2.05 15.80 63.84
CA PRO A 128 2.10 16.79 64.91
C PRO A 128 2.53 16.10 66.21
N ALA A 129 3.71 16.43 66.71
CA ALA A 129 4.09 16.06 68.08
C ALA A 129 3.29 16.93 69.07
N GLU A 130 2.65 16.25 70.01
CA GLU A 130 1.72 16.73 71.03
C GLU A 130 2.29 17.81 71.97
N PRO A 131 1.42 18.56 72.69
CA PRO A 131 1.83 19.65 73.57
C PRO A 131 2.20 19.16 74.98
N HIS A 132 3.34 19.64 75.50
CA HIS A 132 3.65 19.69 76.93
C HIS A 132 4.27 21.04 77.27
#